data_AF-A0AAN9YW14-F1
#
_entry.id   AF-A0AAN9YW14-F1
#
_cell.length_a   1.000
_cell.length_b   1.000
_cell.length_c   1.000
_cell.angle_alpha   90.00
_cell.angle_beta   90.00
_cell.angle_gamma   90.00
#
_symmetry.space_group_name_H-M   'P 1'
#
loop_
_entity.id
_entity.type
_entity.pdbx_description
1 polymer ?
#
loop_
_entity_poly.entity_id
_entity_poly.type
_entity_poly.pdbx_seq_one_letter_code
_entity_poly.pdbx_strand_id
1 'polypeptide(L)'
;MAKDLGLHEHFEDHQVGKPCGSSPAECLTKSRIWQTIFVCETMIAASQGRNDLAVDPETVDFNLPRHIPGFDDAEYIVSRNFVYFIRIVRTMNRMIRAYSKIKRKKDWGLDPNITKFNPTLTGALDDLPADLAITFPPDGSPPWLPSHFIGNLHSYYYLSIILGLRPQLNFLDPNSPDGLWKSHMVLSYNSAKALCRVQESMLQSFGLSGLRCMQRGISFTIYAILGCLVLHLVALTSPDPDLNTDARDYFTRHMRLLEKTMDSWPLPDMLKQIDAVREAFSADTRKPFVLKPSFPYGSPSSSHLSSPPRTNTFKPPMLRTTSLDPNIDSQADQHSQVSYMKHPITPISAASGDNKSDSSPAAQSLIMMPSGQNAQGQAMPHGMTLPETPPSWNPSRIFE
;
A
#
# COMPACT_ATOMS: atom_id res chain seq x y z
N MET A 1 6.31 30.11 -14.57
CA MET A 1 6.86 29.61 -15.85
C MET A 1 5.79 29.07 -16.78
N ALA A 2 5.21 27.88 -16.55
CA ALA A 2 4.22 27.30 -17.48
C ALA A 2 2.96 28.17 -17.67
N LYS A 3 2.48 28.84 -16.61
CA LYS A 3 1.39 29.82 -16.71
C LYS A 3 1.79 31.07 -17.49
N ASP A 4 3.01 31.58 -17.29
CA ASP A 4 3.56 32.73 -18.04
C ASP A 4 3.68 32.43 -19.54
N LEU A 5 3.83 31.14 -19.92
CA LEU A 5 3.80 30.66 -21.30
C LEU A 5 2.37 30.40 -21.83
N GLY A 6 1.33 30.71 -21.05
CA GLY A 6 -0.07 30.52 -21.44
C GLY A 6 -0.53 29.06 -21.51
N LEU A 7 0.22 28.09 -20.97
CA LEU A 7 -0.11 26.66 -21.16
C LEU A 7 -1.46 26.25 -20.54
N HIS A 8 -1.86 26.90 -19.46
CA HIS A 8 -3.12 26.68 -18.77
C HIS A 8 -4.37 27.18 -19.54
N GLU A 9 -4.20 28.11 -20.47
CA GLU A 9 -5.30 28.66 -21.29
C GLU A 9 -5.44 27.88 -22.60
N HIS A 10 -4.37 27.17 -23.01
CA HIS A 10 -4.27 26.51 -24.31
C HIS A 10 -5.46 25.58 -24.62
N PHE A 11 -5.86 24.73 -23.68
CA PHE A 11 -6.96 23.80 -23.89
C PHE A 11 -8.31 24.53 -24.04
N GLU A 12 -8.56 25.54 -23.21
CA GLU A 12 -9.78 26.35 -23.25
C GLU A 12 -9.89 27.12 -24.56
N ASP A 13 -8.78 27.73 -25.02
CA ASP A 13 -8.75 28.44 -26.31
C ASP A 13 -9.12 27.51 -27.47
N HIS A 14 -8.58 26.28 -27.51
CA HIS A 14 -8.95 25.29 -28.53
C HIS A 14 -10.39 24.81 -28.41
N GLN A 15 -10.94 24.69 -27.19
CA GLN A 15 -12.35 24.32 -26.98
C GLN A 15 -13.31 25.34 -27.62
N VAL A 16 -12.96 26.63 -27.59
CA VAL A 16 -13.76 27.70 -28.22
C VAL A 16 -13.34 28.00 -29.66
N GLY A 17 -12.48 27.16 -30.25
CA GLY A 17 -12.05 27.26 -31.65
C GLY A 17 -11.06 28.40 -31.93
N LYS A 18 -10.44 28.99 -30.91
CA LYS A 18 -9.41 30.01 -31.10
C LYS A 18 -8.08 29.35 -31.53
N PRO A 19 -7.38 29.88 -32.54
CA PRO A 19 -6.07 29.38 -32.93
C PRO A 19 -5.00 29.82 -31.92
N CYS A 20 -4.11 28.89 -31.54
CA CYS A 20 -2.99 29.16 -30.61
C CYS A 20 -1.72 29.73 -31.28
N GLY A 21 -1.79 30.02 -32.60
CA GLY A 21 -0.67 30.57 -33.38
C GLY A 21 0.57 29.67 -33.51
N SER A 22 0.49 28.42 -33.06
CA SER A 22 1.62 27.47 -33.02
C SER A 22 1.52 26.48 -34.18
N SER A 23 2.65 25.93 -34.62
CA SER A 23 2.65 24.77 -35.51
C SER A 23 1.95 23.57 -34.85
N PRO A 24 1.49 22.57 -35.62
CA PRO A 24 0.85 21.38 -35.04
C PRO A 24 1.73 20.66 -34.00
N ALA A 25 3.04 20.57 -34.23
CA ALA A 25 4.00 19.96 -33.29
C ALA A 25 4.10 20.76 -31.98
N GLU A 26 4.20 22.08 -32.07
CA GLU A 26 4.27 22.97 -30.90
C GLU A 26 2.97 22.95 -30.11
N CYS A 27 1.81 22.96 -30.79
CA CYS A 27 0.49 22.83 -30.18
C CYS A 27 0.38 21.54 -29.34
N LEU A 28 0.77 20.40 -29.93
CA LEU A 28 0.77 19.12 -29.24
C LEU A 28 1.76 19.12 -28.05
N THR A 29 2.95 19.68 -28.25
CA THR A 29 3.98 19.81 -27.21
C THR A 29 3.47 20.65 -26.02
N LYS A 30 2.78 21.77 -26.27
CA LYS A 30 2.17 22.61 -25.22
C LYS A 30 1.19 21.81 -24.37
N SER A 31 0.28 21.07 -25.01
CA SER A 31 -0.67 20.20 -24.30
C SER A 31 0.05 19.12 -23.48
N ARG A 32 1.06 18.45 -24.05
CA ARG A 32 1.81 17.40 -23.36
C ARG A 32 2.60 17.91 -22.16
N ILE A 33 3.21 19.09 -22.26
CA ILE A 33 3.92 19.72 -21.14
C ILE A 33 2.92 19.98 -20.00
N TRP A 34 1.75 20.56 -20.31
CA TRP A 34 0.74 20.84 -19.28
C TRP A 34 0.19 19.57 -18.61
N GLN A 35 -0.10 18.53 -19.40
CA GLN A 35 -0.46 17.21 -18.90
C GLN A 35 0.64 16.59 -18.01
N THR A 36 1.92 16.75 -18.39
CA THR A 36 3.06 16.24 -17.61
C THR A 36 3.19 16.96 -16.27
N ILE A 37 2.98 18.27 -16.24
CA ILE A 37 2.97 19.05 -14.99
C ILE A 37 1.81 18.59 -14.10
N PHE A 38 0.62 18.37 -14.67
CA PHE A 38 -0.52 17.82 -13.95
C PHE A 38 -0.21 16.46 -13.29
N VAL A 39 0.47 15.56 -14.02
CA VAL A 39 0.95 14.28 -13.48
C VAL A 39 1.92 14.50 -12.34
N CYS A 40 2.91 15.37 -12.53
CA CYS A 40 3.93 15.63 -11.51
C CYS A 40 3.31 16.21 -10.23
N GLU A 41 2.41 17.19 -10.35
CA GLU A 41 1.70 17.75 -9.19
C GLU A 41 0.86 16.71 -8.47
N THR A 42 0.10 15.90 -9.20
CA THR A 42 -0.80 14.92 -8.58
C THR A 42 -0.04 13.75 -7.96
N MET A 43 0.88 13.16 -8.72
CA MET A 43 1.51 11.89 -8.37
C MET A 43 2.79 12.04 -7.56
N ILE A 44 3.39 13.24 -7.51
CA ILE A 44 4.51 13.56 -6.62
C ILE A 44 4.04 14.46 -5.50
N ALA A 45 3.69 15.72 -5.79
CA ALA A 45 3.45 16.73 -4.77
C ALA A 45 2.27 16.39 -3.86
N ALA A 46 1.09 16.09 -4.43
CA ALA A 46 -0.11 15.79 -3.65
C ALA A 46 0.06 14.53 -2.80
N SER A 47 0.73 13.52 -3.35
CA SER A 47 1.06 12.28 -2.64
C SER A 47 2.02 12.48 -1.45
N GLN A 48 2.71 13.63 -1.39
CA GLN A 48 3.58 14.04 -0.28
C GLN A 48 2.88 15.02 0.69
N GLY A 49 1.56 15.17 0.57
CA GLY A 49 0.74 16.00 1.46
C GLY A 49 0.66 17.48 1.07
N ARG A 50 1.22 17.88 -0.08
CA ARG A 50 1.01 19.23 -0.62
C ARG A 50 -0.44 19.39 -1.08
N ASN A 51 -1.09 20.45 -0.63
CA ASN A 51 -2.49 20.73 -0.94
C ASN A 51 -2.64 21.96 -1.86
N ASP A 52 -1.55 22.69 -2.08
CA ASP A 52 -1.42 23.91 -2.89
C ASP A 52 -1.11 23.58 -4.37
N LEU A 53 -1.88 22.68 -4.98
CA LEU A 53 -1.68 22.27 -6.37
C LEU A 53 -2.13 23.38 -7.32
N ALA A 54 -1.24 23.83 -8.22
CA ALA A 54 -1.46 25.00 -9.06
C ALA A 54 -2.16 24.69 -10.39
N VAL A 55 -2.15 23.43 -10.84
CA VAL A 55 -2.86 22.99 -12.05
C VAL A 55 -4.32 22.72 -11.73
N ASP A 56 -5.20 23.45 -12.39
CA ASP A 56 -6.63 23.16 -12.42
C ASP A 56 -6.88 21.99 -13.39
N PRO A 57 -7.47 20.85 -12.95
CA PRO A 57 -7.77 19.74 -13.83
C PRO A 57 -8.61 20.13 -15.06
N GLU A 58 -9.47 21.15 -14.95
CA GLU A 58 -10.35 21.53 -16.07
C GLU A 58 -9.58 22.25 -17.20
N THR A 59 -8.34 22.67 -16.95
CA THR A 59 -7.43 23.26 -17.96
C THR A 59 -6.59 22.22 -18.71
N VAL A 60 -6.70 20.94 -18.34
CA VAL A 60 -5.89 19.86 -18.91
C VAL A 60 -6.70 19.12 -19.97
N ASP A 61 -6.13 18.95 -21.16
CA ASP A 61 -6.75 18.13 -22.20
C ASP A 61 -6.65 16.65 -21.86
N PHE A 62 -7.79 15.96 -21.74
CA PHE A 62 -7.88 14.52 -21.53
C PHE A 62 -8.49 13.77 -22.73
N ASN A 63 -8.67 14.46 -23.86
CA ASN A 63 -9.20 13.87 -25.08
C ASN A 63 -8.13 13.08 -25.80
N LEU A 64 -8.55 12.07 -26.55
CA LEU A 64 -7.62 11.35 -27.42
C LEU A 64 -7.12 12.33 -28.50
N PRO A 65 -5.81 12.34 -28.79
CA PRO A 65 -5.27 13.18 -29.84
C PRO A 65 -5.91 12.81 -31.18
N ARG A 66 -6.03 13.78 -32.08
CA ARG A 66 -6.39 13.51 -33.47
C ARG A 66 -5.13 13.09 -34.24
N HIS A 67 -5.28 12.21 -35.21
CA HIS A 67 -4.19 11.91 -36.13
C HIS A 67 -3.92 13.15 -37.00
N ILE A 68 -2.66 13.56 -37.07
CA ILE A 68 -2.24 14.76 -37.82
C ILE A 68 -1.59 14.26 -39.13
N PRO A 69 -2.16 14.58 -40.30
CA PRO A 69 -1.57 14.16 -41.58
C PRO A 69 -0.11 14.60 -41.71
N GLY A 70 0.77 13.66 -42.07
CA GLY A 70 2.20 13.91 -42.24
C GLY A 70 3.04 13.87 -40.95
N PHE A 71 2.43 13.57 -39.80
CA PHE A 71 3.17 13.27 -38.56
C PHE A 71 3.48 11.77 -38.44
N ASP A 72 4.52 11.47 -37.66
CA ASP A 72 4.91 10.10 -37.33
C ASP A 72 3.81 9.40 -36.49
N ASP A 73 3.45 8.18 -36.89
CA ASP A 73 2.51 7.34 -36.16
C ASP A 73 2.99 7.06 -34.73
N ALA A 74 4.31 7.03 -34.49
CA ALA A 74 4.87 6.85 -33.15
C ALA A 74 4.46 7.99 -32.21
N GLU A 75 4.44 9.23 -32.68
CA GLU A 75 4.05 10.40 -31.90
C GLU A 75 2.56 10.38 -31.52
N TYR A 76 1.72 9.90 -32.44
CA TYR A 76 0.31 9.64 -32.16
C TYR A 76 0.14 8.56 -31.08
N ILE A 77 0.85 7.43 -31.19
CA ILE A 77 0.78 6.33 -30.22
C ILE A 77 1.23 6.80 -28.83
N VAL A 78 2.35 7.53 -28.73
CA VAL A 78 2.84 8.08 -27.46
C VAL A 78 1.82 9.02 -26.84
N SER A 79 1.27 9.96 -27.62
CA SER A 79 0.24 10.91 -27.16
C SER A 79 -1.00 10.18 -26.65
N ARG A 80 -1.52 9.24 -27.44
CA ARG A 80 -2.72 8.47 -27.11
C ARG A 80 -2.52 7.64 -25.83
N ASN A 81 -1.40 6.94 -25.73
CA ASN A 81 -1.06 6.12 -24.57
C ASN A 81 -0.91 6.99 -23.31
N PHE A 82 -0.26 8.14 -23.43
CA PHE A 82 -0.14 9.09 -22.32
C PHE A 82 -1.50 9.61 -21.85
N VAL A 83 -2.45 9.85 -22.77
CA VAL A 83 -3.84 10.23 -22.43
C VAL A 83 -4.52 9.20 -21.52
N TYR A 84 -4.37 7.90 -21.79
CA TYR A 84 -4.92 6.86 -20.92
C TYR A 84 -4.29 6.87 -19.51
N PHE A 85 -2.98 7.08 -19.43
CA PHE A 85 -2.30 7.23 -18.15
C PHE A 85 -2.79 8.46 -17.37
N ILE A 86 -2.86 9.64 -17.98
CA ILE A 86 -3.30 10.86 -17.28
C ILE A 86 -4.78 10.81 -16.87
N ARG A 87 -5.62 9.99 -17.53
CA ARG A 87 -7.01 9.76 -17.09
C ARG A 87 -7.08 9.03 -15.76
N ILE A 88 -6.20 8.06 -15.51
CA ILE A 88 -6.05 7.43 -14.19
C ILE A 88 -5.63 8.47 -13.16
N VAL A 89 -4.64 9.30 -13.51
CA VAL A 89 -4.15 10.38 -12.65
C VAL A 89 -5.25 11.42 -12.37
N ARG A 90 -6.14 11.69 -13.33
CA ARG A 90 -7.30 12.58 -13.13
C ARG A 90 -8.25 12.04 -12.07
N THR A 91 -8.57 10.75 -12.11
CA THR A 91 -9.40 10.10 -11.09
C THR A 91 -8.75 10.25 -9.72
N MET A 92 -7.43 10.01 -9.62
CA MET A 92 -6.65 10.25 -8.40
C MET A 92 -6.73 11.69 -7.90
N ASN A 93 -6.49 12.65 -8.77
CA ASN A 93 -6.54 14.06 -8.42
C ASN A 93 -7.90 14.45 -7.84
N ARG A 94 -8.99 14.01 -8.48
CA ARG A 94 -10.36 14.27 -8.02
C ARG A 94 -10.64 13.66 -6.65
N MET A 95 -10.17 12.44 -6.39
CA MET A 95 -10.27 11.80 -5.08
C MET A 95 -9.47 12.53 -4.01
N ILE A 96 -8.21 12.90 -4.28
CA ILE A 96 -7.36 13.65 -3.34
C ILE A 96 -8.01 14.99 -2.98
N ARG A 97 -8.52 15.73 -3.98
CA ARG A 97 -9.23 16.99 -3.76
C ARG A 97 -10.51 16.81 -2.96
N ALA A 98 -11.27 15.75 -3.20
CA ALA A 98 -12.47 15.44 -2.42
C ALA A 98 -12.10 15.11 -0.96
N TYR A 99 -11.12 14.23 -0.76
CA TYR A 99 -10.59 13.87 0.55
C TYR A 99 -10.13 15.09 1.34
N SER A 100 -9.35 16.00 0.75
CA SER A 100 -8.85 17.19 1.44
C SER A 100 -9.97 18.08 2.01
N LYS A 101 -11.16 18.08 1.41
CA LYS A 101 -12.33 18.82 1.89
C LYS A 101 -13.08 18.12 3.03
N ILE A 102 -13.03 16.80 3.10
CA ILE A 102 -13.86 16.01 4.02
C ILE A 102 -13.07 15.24 5.09
N LYS A 103 -11.74 15.20 5.03
CA LYS A 103 -10.88 14.42 5.94
C LYS A 103 -11.07 14.68 7.44
N ARG A 104 -11.70 15.80 7.79
CA ARG A 104 -12.04 16.18 9.18
C ARG A 104 -13.42 15.68 9.62
N LYS A 105 -14.26 15.18 8.71
CA LYS A 105 -15.57 14.62 9.05
C LYS A 105 -15.39 13.23 9.68
N LYS A 106 -16.29 12.89 10.60
CA LYS A 106 -16.43 11.52 11.08
C LYS A 106 -16.84 10.61 9.92
N ASP A 107 -16.31 9.39 9.87
CA ASP A 107 -16.68 8.36 8.89
C ASP A 107 -16.55 8.82 7.43
N TRP A 108 -15.59 9.72 7.16
CA TRP A 108 -15.41 10.35 5.85
C TRP A 108 -15.21 9.35 4.70
N GLY A 109 -14.74 8.14 4.98
CA GLY A 109 -14.57 7.10 3.97
C GLY A 109 -15.89 6.64 3.35
N LEU A 110 -17.02 6.82 4.04
CA LEU A 110 -18.36 6.53 3.55
C LEU A 110 -19.09 7.76 2.99
N ASP A 111 -18.45 8.94 2.98
CA ASP A 111 -19.05 10.16 2.45
C ASP A 111 -19.36 9.98 0.95
N PRO A 112 -20.58 10.35 0.47
CA PRO A 112 -20.95 10.26 -0.94
C PRO A 112 -19.99 10.97 -1.90
N ASN A 113 -19.24 11.98 -1.43
CA ASN A 113 -18.22 12.65 -2.23
C ASN A 113 -16.99 11.78 -2.51
N ILE A 114 -16.79 10.68 -1.77
CA ILE A 114 -15.76 9.67 -2.02
C ILE A 114 -16.35 8.48 -2.77
N THR A 115 -17.45 7.91 -2.26
CA THR A 115 -17.99 6.65 -2.80
C THR A 115 -18.50 6.79 -4.23
N LYS A 116 -18.87 8.00 -4.67
CA LYS A 116 -19.22 8.29 -6.07
C LYS A 116 -18.12 7.97 -7.09
N PHE A 117 -16.86 7.85 -6.64
CA PHE A 117 -15.75 7.49 -7.52
C PHE A 117 -15.59 5.98 -7.71
N ASN A 118 -16.24 5.14 -6.89
CA ASN A 118 -16.09 3.68 -6.96
C ASN A 118 -16.36 3.12 -8.37
N PRO A 119 -17.45 3.47 -9.08
CA PRO A 119 -17.69 2.92 -10.43
C PRO A 119 -16.59 3.31 -11.42
N THR A 120 -16.10 4.55 -11.34
CA THR A 120 -15.00 5.02 -12.20
C THR A 120 -13.68 4.31 -11.88
N LEU A 121 -13.41 4.00 -10.61
CA LEU A 121 -12.21 3.26 -10.22
C LEU A 121 -12.22 1.83 -10.75
N THR A 122 -13.38 1.18 -10.82
CA THR A 122 -13.48 -0.24 -11.17
C THR A 122 -13.66 -0.51 -12.65
N GLY A 123 -14.16 0.48 -13.41
CA GLY A 123 -14.39 0.36 -14.85
C GLY A 123 -13.30 0.99 -15.72
N ALA A 124 -12.27 1.64 -15.16
CA ALA A 124 -11.35 2.44 -15.99
C ALA A 124 -10.52 1.63 -17.00
N LEU A 125 -10.36 0.32 -16.77
CA LEU A 125 -9.69 -0.56 -17.75
C LEU A 125 -10.60 -1.01 -18.89
N ASP A 126 -11.92 -0.95 -18.73
CA ASP A 126 -12.88 -1.42 -19.74
C ASP A 126 -12.81 -0.58 -21.03
N ASP A 127 -12.37 0.68 -20.90
CA ASP A 127 -12.19 1.62 -22.01
C ASP A 127 -10.80 1.53 -22.68
N LEU A 128 -9.93 0.62 -22.24
CA LEU A 128 -8.60 0.48 -22.84
C LEU A 128 -8.68 -0.17 -24.23
N PRO A 129 -7.88 0.33 -25.19
CA PRO A 129 -7.72 -0.34 -26.46
C PRO A 129 -6.96 -1.66 -26.26
N ALA A 130 -7.16 -2.61 -27.19
CA ALA A 130 -6.60 -3.96 -27.09
C ALA A 130 -5.06 -3.98 -26.91
N ASP A 131 -4.35 -2.99 -27.47
CA ASP A 131 -2.90 -2.90 -27.38
C ASP A 131 -2.38 -2.33 -26.05
N LEU A 132 -3.27 -1.82 -25.20
CA LEU A 132 -2.97 -1.42 -23.81
C LEU A 132 -3.58 -2.37 -22.77
N ALA A 133 -4.42 -3.31 -23.19
CA ALA A 133 -5.00 -4.33 -22.32
C ALA A 133 -3.96 -5.41 -21.95
N ILE A 134 -4.12 -6.01 -20.77
CA ILE A 134 -3.31 -7.16 -20.34
C ILE A 134 -4.23 -8.35 -20.11
N THR A 135 -3.77 -9.52 -20.55
CA THR A 135 -4.46 -10.78 -20.31
C THR A 135 -3.71 -11.56 -19.25
N PHE A 136 -4.39 -11.88 -18.16
CA PHE A 136 -3.82 -12.65 -17.06
C PHE A 136 -3.99 -14.15 -17.31
N PRO A 137 -2.90 -14.95 -17.26
CA PRO A 137 -2.99 -16.40 -17.26
C PRO A 137 -3.87 -16.95 -16.11
N PRO A 138 -4.66 -18.01 -16.33
CA PRO A 138 -5.52 -18.58 -15.29
C PRO A 138 -4.74 -19.33 -14.20
N ASP A 139 -3.51 -19.74 -14.47
CA ASP A 139 -2.62 -20.47 -13.56
C ASP A 139 -1.94 -19.59 -12.50
N GLY A 140 -2.24 -18.28 -12.48
CA GLY A 140 -1.64 -17.32 -11.55
C GLY A 140 -0.23 -16.84 -11.91
N SER A 141 0.33 -17.29 -13.04
CA SER A 141 1.63 -16.82 -13.53
C SER A 141 1.61 -15.35 -13.96
N PRO A 142 2.75 -14.64 -13.99
CA PRO A 142 2.81 -13.26 -14.49
C PRO A 142 2.32 -13.15 -15.95
N PRO A 143 1.55 -12.10 -16.32
CA PRO A 143 1.12 -11.90 -17.70
C PRO A 143 2.31 -11.51 -18.58
N TRP A 144 2.19 -11.69 -19.91
CA TRP A 144 3.14 -11.07 -20.84
C TRP A 144 2.87 -9.56 -20.95
N LEU A 145 3.94 -8.76 -21.04
CA LEU A 145 3.86 -7.30 -21.16
C LEU A 145 4.59 -6.82 -22.43
N PRO A 146 3.95 -6.01 -23.30
CA PRO A 146 4.61 -5.46 -24.48
C PRO A 146 5.66 -4.39 -24.14
N SER A 147 5.45 -3.69 -23.02
CA SER A 147 6.34 -2.62 -22.55
C SER A 147 6.20 -2.40 -21.05
N HIS A 148 7.24 -1.82 -20.44
CA HIS A 148 7.17 -1.38 -19.05
C HIS A 148 6.12 -0.27 -18.85
N PHE A 149 5.83 0.54 -19.87
CA PHE A 149 4.76 1.56 -19.80
C PHE A 149 3.39 0.93 -19.51
N ILE A 150 3.05 -0.17 -20.18
CA ILE A 150 1.78 -0.87 -19.96
C ILE A 150 1.74 -1.46 -18.54
N GLY A 151 2.83 -2.12 -18.11
CA GLY A 151 2.93 -2.60 -16.72
C GLY A 151 2.76 -1.47 -15.69
N ASN A 152 3.33 -0.31 -15.96
CA ASN A 152 3.23 0.89 -15.13
C ASN A 152 1.81 1.46 -15.09
N LEU A 153 1.15 1.58 -16.26
CA LEU A 153 -0.24 2.04 -16.38
C LEU A 153 -1.19 1.16 -15.55
N HIS A 154 -1.09 -0.16 -15.69
CA HIS A 154 -1.88 -1.11 -14.91
C HIS A 154 -1.52 -1.07 -13.42
N SER A 155 -0.26 -0.85 -13.09
CA SER A 155 0.17 -0.72 -11.70
C SER A 155 -0.47 0.49 -11.01
N TYR A 156 -0.54 1.64 -11.69
CA TYR A 156 -1.28 2.81 -11.19
C TYR A 156 -2.76 2.53 -11.02
N TYR A 157 -3.37 1.85 -11.99
CA TYR A 157 -4.78 1.51 -11.92
C TYR A 157 -5.12 0.62 -10.71
N TYR A 158 -4.41 -0.51 -10.52
CA TYR A 158 -4.71 -1.41 -9.41
C TYR A 158 -4.43 -0.77 -8.05
N LEU A 159 -3.35 0.01 -7.93
CA LEU A 159 -3.12 0.79 -6.74
C LEU A 159 -4.25 1.80 -6.50
N SER A 160 -4.85 2.33 -7.58
CA SER A 160 -5.94 3.29 -7.45
C SER A 160 -7.19 2.72 -6.80
N ILE A 161 -7.54 1.49 -7.15
CA ILE A 161 -8.63 0.76 -6.51
C ILE A 161 -8.31 0.55 -5.03
N ILE A 162 -7.11 0.04 -4.71
CA ILE A 162 -6.69 -0.24 -3.34
C ILE A 162 -6.79 1.02 -2.46
N LEU A 163 -6.25 2.14 -2.93
CA LEU A 163 -6.27 3.40 -2.18
C LEU A 163 -7.67 4.02 -2.08
N GLY A 164 -8.49 3.90 -3.12
CA GLY A 164 -9.84 4.45 -3.13
C GLY A 164 -10.80 3.70 -2.21
N LEU A 165 -10.62 2.38 -2.07
CA LEU A 165 -11.49 1.52 -1.26
C LEU A 165 -11.00 1.34 0.18
N ARG A 166 -9.69 1.52 0.45
CA ARG A 166 -9.12 1.37 1.81
C ARG A 166 -9.92 2.15 2.87
N PRO A 167 -10.29 3.43 2.68
CA PRO A 167 -11.09 4.14 3.67
C PRO A 167 -12.42 3.46 3.97
N GLN A 168 -13.11 2.99 2.94
CA GLN A 168 -14.41 2.31 3.09
C GLN A 168 -14.25 0.99 3.85
N LEU A 169 -13.20 0.22 3.58
CA LEU A 169 -12.88 -1.01 4.31
C LEU A 169 -12.61 -0.77 5.80
N ASN A 170 -12.12 0.41 6.19
CA ASN A 170 -11.89 0.76 7.59
C ASN A 170 -13.20 1.06 8.35
N PHE A 171 -14.21 1.60 7.66
CA PHE A 171 -15.46 2.04 8.29
C PHE A 171 -16.61 1.03 8.14
N LEU A 172 -16.58 0.17 7.13
CA LEU A 172 -17.59 -0.88 6.94
C LEU A 172 -17.39 -2.03 7.93
N ASP A 173 -18.48 -2.62 8.40
CA ASP A 173 -18.43 -3.83 9.25
C ASP A 173 -18.22 -5.08 8.38
N PRO A 174 -17.13 -5.85 8.60
CA PRO A 174 -16.85 -7.12 7.92
C PRO A 174 -17.94 -8.18 8.08
N ASN A 175 -18.73 -8.10 9.15
CA ASN A 175 -19.78 -9.07 9.48
C ASN A 175 -21.18 -8.56 9.07
N SER A 176 -21.27 -7.40 8.41
CA SER A 176 -22.55 -6.85 7.94
C SER A 176 -23.24 -7.78 6.94
N PRO A 177 -24.56 -8.00 7.04
CA PRO A 177 -25.32 -8.82 6.10
C PRO A 177 -25.43 -8.20 4.69
N ASP A 178 -25.11 -6.91 4.54
CA ASP A 178 -25.14 -6.23 3.23
C ASP A 178 -24.03 -6.70 2.26
N GLY A 179 -23.00 -7.40 2.78
CA GLY A 179 -21.87 -7.89 2.01
C GLY A 179 -20.99 -6.81 1.38
N LEU A 180 -21.20 -5.53 1.71
CA LEU A 180 -20.47 -4.41 1.10
C LEU A 180 -18.99 -4.45 1.44
N TRP A 181 -18.65 -4.80 2.68
CA TRP A 181 -17.27 -4.98 3.10
C TRP A 181 -16.60 -6.09 2.27
N LYS A 182 -17.24 -7.27 2.15
CA LYS A 182 -16.72 -8.41 1.38
C LYS A 182 -16.53 -8.02 -0.10
N SER A 183 -17.50 -7.33 -0.70
CA SER A 183 -17.41 -6.86 -2.08
C SER A 183 -16.19 -5.96 -2.32
N HIS A 184 -16.01 -4.92 -1.48
CA HIS A 184 -14.85 -4.03 -1.56
C HIS A 184 -13.53 -4.76 -1.28
N MET A 185 -13.53 -5.73 -0.35
CA MET A 185 -12.34 -6.50 0.00
C MET A 185 -11.92 -7.39 -1.17
N VAL A 186 -12.85 -8.13 -1.79
CA VAL A 186 -12.58 -8.98 -2.96
C VAL A 186 -11.98 -8.16 -4.10
N LEU A 187 -12.55 -6.99 -4.38
CA LEU A 187 -12.07 -6.09 -5.41
C LEU A 187 -10.65 -5.54 -5.12
N SER A 188 -10.41 -5.12 -3.88
CA SER A 188 -9.08 -4.64 -3.44
C SER A 188 -8.04 -5.75 -3.47
N TYR A 189 -8.43 -6.95 -3.02
CA TYR A 189 -7.56 -8.12 -2.98
C TYR A 189 -7.21 -8.62 -4.39
N ASN A 190 -8.19 -8.70 -5.29
CA ASN A 190 -7.94 -9.01 -6.69
C ASN A 190 -7.02 -7.99 -7.36
N SER A 191 -7.18 -6.70 -7.04
CA SER A 191 -6.27 -5.65 -7.49
C SER A 191 -4.85 -5.84 -6.95
N ALA A 192 -4.70 -6.25 -5.68
CA ALA A 192 -3.39 -6.56 -5.09
C ALA A 192 -2.72 -7.78 -5.76
N LYS A 193 -3.50 -8.83 -6.07
CA LYS A 193 -3.02 -10.01 -6.83
C LYS A 193 -2.58 -9.64 -8.24
N ALA A 194 -3.39 -8.84 -8.95
CA ALA A 194 -3.06 -8.35 -10.28
C ALA A 194 -1.79 -7.49 -10.25
N LEU A 195 -1.67 -6.58 -9.27
CA LEU A 195 -0.48 -5.75 -9.09
C LEU A 195 0.78 -6.57 -8.83
N CYS A 196 0.71 -7.62 -8.00
CA CYS A 196 1.80 -8.57 -7.79
C CYS A 196 2.29 -9.17 -9.11
N ARG A 197 1.36 -9.70 -9.90
CA ARG A 197 1.67 -10.37 -11.16
C ARG A 197 2.24 -9.42 -12.20
N VAL A 198 1.70 -8.20 -12.29
CA VAL A 198 2.22 -7.15 -13.18
C VAL A 198 3.64 -6.76 -12.77
N GLN A 199 3.92 -6.60 -11.48
CA GLN A 199 5.26 -6.28 -10.97
C GLN A 199 6.27 -7.41 -11.19
N GLU A 200 5.86 -8.67 -11.01
CA GLU A 200 6.68 -9.83 -11.37
C GLU A 200 7.03 -9.85 -12.85
N SER A 201 6.04 -9.63 -13.72
CA SER A 201 6.26 -9.59 -15.18
C SER A 201 7.20 -8.45 -15.59
N MET A 202 7.01 -7.26 -14.99
CA MET A 202 7.92 -6.13 -15.23
C MET A 202 9.34 -6.45 -14.83
N LEU A 203 9.52 -7.07 -13.66
CA LEU A 203 10.84 -7.45 -13.17
C LEU A 203 11.48 -8.55 -14.03
N GLN A 204 10.71 -9.53 -14.49
CA GLN A 204 11.18 -10.61 -15.35
C GLN A 204 11.58 -10.10 -16.74
N SER A 205 10.79 -9.20 -17.33
CA SER A 205 10.96 -8.76 -18.71
C SER A 205 11.90 -7.56 -18.87
N PHE A 206 11.93 -6.66 -17.87
CA PHE A 206 12.64 -5.37 -17.95
C PHE A 206 13.58 -5.12 -16.77
N GLY A 207 13.73 -6.07 -15.86
CA GLY A 207 14.55 -5.93 -14.65
C GLY A 207 14.06 -4.82 -13.72
N LEU A 208 14.94 -4.38 -12.81
CA LEU A 208 14.63 -3.29 -11.88
C LEU A 208 14.38 -1.95 -12.60
N SER A 209 14.94 -1.77 -13.79
CA SER A 209 14.74 -0.57 -14.60
C SER A 209 13.26 -0.37 -14.95
N GLY A 210 12.53 -1.44 -15.28
CA GLY A 210 11.09 -1.36 -15.54
C GLY A 210 10.29 -0.78 -14.37
N LEU A 211 10.64 -1.20 -13.15
CA LEU A 211 10.02 -0.71 -11.90
C LEU A 211 10.42 0.74 -11.57
N ARG A 212 11.61 1.17 -12.01
CA ARG A 212 12.12 2.54 -11.80
C ARG A 212 11.54 3.58 -12.76
N CYS A 213 10.93 3.17 -13.88
CA CYS A 213 10.31 4.08 -14.83
C CYS A 213 8.97 4.67 -14.35
N MET A 214 8.52 4.34 -13.14
CA MET A 214 7.34 4.93 -12.52
C MET A 214 7.57 6.40 -12.13
N GLN A 215 6.49 7.20 -12.10
CA GLN A 215 6.48 8.45 -11.35
C GLN A 215 6.83 8.16 -9.87
N ARG A 216 7.87 8.82 -9.34
CA ARG A 216 8.54 8.53 -8.04
C ARG A 216 9.50 7.33 -8.04
N GLY A 217 9.80 6.78 -9.21
CA GLY A 217 10.73 5.66 -9.38
C GLY A 217 10.37 4.45 -8.54
N ILE A 218 11.39 3.77 -8.02
CA ILE A 218 11.19 2.55 -7.22
C ILE A 218 10.34 2.78 -5.98
N SER A 219 10.35 3.99 -5.42
CA SER A 219 9.56 4.34 -4.22
C SER A 219 8.06 4.11 -4.45
N PHE A 220 7.57 4.29 -5.68
CA PHE A 220 6.20 3.94 -6.02
C PHE A 220 5.97 2.45 -5.87
N THR A 221 6.82 1.62 -6.49
CA THR A 221 6.69 0.17 -6.48
C THR A 221 6.60 -0.35 -5.07
N ILE A 222 7.46 0.15 -4.18
CA ILE A 222 7.39 -0.31 -2.81
C ILE A 222 6.12 0.17 -2.12
N TYR A 223 5.76 1.45 -2.24
CA TYR A 223 4.53 1.95 -1.64
C TYR A 223 3.32 1.08 -2.06
N ALA A 224 3.25 0.69 -3.33
CA ALA A 224 2.28 -0.27 -3.84
C ALA A 224 2.37 -1.63 -3.13
N ILE A 225 3.56 -2.23 -3.03
CA ILE A 225 3.76 -3.53 -2.37
C ILE A 225 3.32 -3.47 -0.90
N LEU A 226 3.72 -2.45 -0.15
CA LEU A 226 3.32 -2.28 1.25
C LEU A 226 1.80 -2.17 1.40
N GLY A 227 1.14 -1.42 0.51
CA GLY A 227 -0.32 -1.35 0.45
C GLY A 227 -0.97 -2.71 0.19
N CYS A 228 -0.37 -3.53 -0.68
CA CYS A 228 -0.85 -4.89 -0.95
C CYS A 228 -0.63 -5.86 0.22
N LEU A 229 0.50 -5.76 0.93
CA LEU A 229 0.80 -6.64 2.07
C LEU A 229 -0.26 -6.54 3.16
N VAL A 230 -0.80 -5.35 3.42
CA VAL A 230 -1.93 -5.15 4.35
C VAL A 230 -3.15 -5.99 3.92
N LEU A 231 -3.52 -5.93 2.64
CA LEU A 231 -4.66 -6.70 2.11
C LEU A 231 -4.41 -8.20 2.14
N HIS A 232 -3.19 -8.63 1.83
CA HIS A 232 -2.79 -10.04 1.92
C HIS A 232 -2.86 -10.56 3.36
N LEU A 233 -2.49 -9.76 4.36
CA LEU A 233 -2.62 -10.11 5.78
C LEU A 233 -4.09 -10.24 6.21
N VAL A 234 -4.95 -9.32 5.77
CA VAL A 234 -6.40 -9.42 5.99
C VAL A 234 -6.94 -10.71 5.37
N ALA A 235 -6.59 -11.00 4.11
CA ALA A 235 -7.01 -12.22 3.43
C ALA A 235 -6.48 -13.49 4.13
N LEU A 236 -5.23 -13.50 4.59
CA LEU A 236 -4.60 -14.60 5.32
C LEU A 236 -5.32 -14.97 6.62
N THR A 237 -5.83 -13.96 7.33
CA THR A 237 -6.52 -14.15 8.62
C THR A 237 -8.02 -14.38 8.45
N SER A 238 -8.54 -14.21 7.23
CA SER A 238 -9.97 -14.38 6.94
C SER A 238 -10.42 -15.83 7.09
N PRO A 239 -11.58 -16.08 7.70
CA PRO A 239 -12.21 -17.40 7.67
C PRO A 239 -12.84 -17.72 6.30
N ASP A 240 -13.00 -16.73 5.43
CA ASP A 240 -13.62 -16.87 4.12
C ASP A 240 -12.66 -17.55 3.11
N PRO A 241 -12.99 -18.74 2.59
CA PRO A 241 -12.14 -19.44 1.62
C PRO A 241 -11.95 -18.66 0.32
N ASP A 242 -12.90 -17.79 -0.07
CA ASP A 242 -12.77 -16.95 -1.26
C ASP A 242 -11.60 -15.96 -1.15
N LEU A 243 -11.22 -15.61 0.09
CA LEU A 243 -10.12 -14.69 0.39
C LEU A 243 -8.84 -15.43 0.79
N ASN A 244 -8.93 -16.45 1.66
CA ASN A 244 -7.74 -17.01 2.31
C ASN A 244 -6.97 -18.05 1.47
N THR A 245 -7.61 -18.66 0.46
CA THR A 245 -7.09 -19.82 -0.27
C THR A 245 -5.71 -19.56 -0.89
N ASP A 246 -5.51 -18.41 -1.53
CA ASP A 246 -4.28 -18.05 -2.23
C ASP A 246 -3.44 -16.98 -1.49
N ALA A 247 -3.89 -16.53 -0.31
CA ALA A 247 -3.29 -15.40 0.39
C ALA A 247 -1.84 -15.65 0.85
N ARG A 248 -1.51 -16.90 1.20
CA ARG A 248 -0.12 -17.29 1.55
C ARG A 248 0.84 -17.15 0.39
N ASP A 249 0.40 -17.53 -0.81
CA ASP A 249 1.21 -17.45 -2.03
C ASP A 249 1.49 -15.99 -2.38
N TYR A 250 0.44 -15.17 -2.48
CA TYR A 250 0.59 -13.76 -2.86
C TYR A 250 1.33 -12.93 -1.82
N PHE A 251 1.13 -13.18 -0.51
CA PHE A 251 1.94 -12.54 0.53
C PHE A 251 3.44 -12.85 0.33
N THR A 252 3.76 -14.13 0.10
CA THR A 252 5.13 -14.58 -0.11
C THR A 252 5.74 -13.97 -1.38
N ARG A 253 4.98 -13.91 -2.47
CA ARG A 253 5.42 -13.33 -3.75
C ARG A 253 5.69 -11.84 -3.65
N HIS A 254 4.81 -11.07 -3.02
CA HIS A 254 5.02 -9.63 -2.80
C HIS A 254 6.18 -9.35 -1.85
N MET A 255 6.38 -10.15 -0.81
CA MET A 255 7.58 -10.03 0.04
C MET A 255 8.88 -10.32 -0.74
N ARG A 256 8.89 -11.31 -1.63
CA ARG A 256 10.05 -11.58 -2.51
C ARG A 256 10.30 -10.47 -3.51
N LEU A 257 9.25 -9.86 -4.05
CA LEU A 257 9.38 -8.65 -4.87
C LEU A 257 10.00 -7.51 -4.05
N LEU A 258 9.50 -7.29 -2.83
CA LEU A 258 10.01 -6.27 -1.92
C LEU A 258 11.52 -6.42 -1.68
N GLU A 259 11.98 -7.63 -1.35
CA GLU A 259 13.41 -7.95 -1.18
C GLU A 259 14.26 -7.49 -2.36
N LYS A 260 13.81 -7.77 -3.60
CA LYS A 260 14.55 -7.41 -4.81
C LYS A 260 14.62 -5.91 -5.04
N THR A 261 13.76 -5.12 -4.40
CA THR A 261 13.76 -3.65 -4.51
C THR A 261 14.58 -2.96 -3.42
N MET A 262 15.01 -3.67 -2.36
CA MET A 262 15.65 -3.10 -1.17
C MET A 262 16.94 -2.34 -1.50
N ASP A 263 17.82 -2.92 -2.33
CA ASP A 263 19.10 -2.28 -2.69
C ASP A 263 18.94 -0.99 -3.50
N SER A 264 17.74 -0.79 -4.07
CA SER A 264 17.42 0.43 -4.83
C SER A 264 16.80 1.52 -3.96
N TRP A 265 16.65 1.30 -2.64
CA TRP A 265 15.94 2.22 -1.77
C TRP A 265 16.80 3.41 -1.34
N PRO A 266 16.32 4.66 -1.51
CA PRO A 266 17.11 5.85 -1.19
C PRO A 266 17.18 6.23 0.31
N LEU A 267 16.56 5.49 1.24
CA LEU A 267 16.26 5.90 2.61
C LEU A 267 16.53 4.77 3.62
N PRO A 268 17.59 4.86 4.44
CA PRO A 268 17.99 3.80 5.38
C PRO A 268 16.94 3.44 6.45
N ASP A 269 16.17 4.40 6.96
CA ASP A 269 15.18 4.13 8.02
C ASP A 269 14.00 3.29 7.53
N MET A 270 13.69 3.34 6.23
CA MET A 270 12.68 2.50 5.63
C MET A 270 13.15 1.05 5.47
N LEU A 271 14.46 0.82 5.32
CA LEU A 271 15.01 -0.54 5.31
C LEU A 271 14.75 -1.25 6.64
N LYS A 272 14.91 -0.55 7.77
CA LYS A 272 14.58 -1.09 9.10
C LYS A 272 13.13 -1.55 9.21
N GLN A 273 12.20 -0.85 8.58
CA GLN A 273 10.79 -1.25 8.58
C GLN A 273 10.57 -2.55 7.80
N ILE A 274 11.25 -2.72 6.66
CA ILE A 274 11.19 -3.95 5.87
C ILE A 274 11.84 -5.10 6.62
N ASP A 275 12.99 -4.87 7.25
CA ASP A 275 13.66 -5.86 8.09
C ASP A 275 12.77 -6.31 9.25
N ALA A 276 12.06 -5.38 9.90
CA ALA A 276 11.09 -5.72 10.93
C ALA A 276 9.91 -6.57 10.39
N VAL A 277 9.37 -6.24 9.21
CA VAL A 277 8.34 -7.07 8.54
C VAL A 277 8.91 -8.45 8.22
N ARG A 278 10.15 -8.52 7.73
CA ARG A 278 10.83 -9.78 7.43
C ARG A 278 11.02 -10.63 8.69
N GLU A 279 11.50 -10.06 9.78
CA GLU A 279 11.68 -10.76 11.06
C GLU A 279 10.36 -11.29 11.63
N ALA A 280 9.30 -10.50 11.51
CA ALA A 280 7.96 -10.87 11.97
C ALA A 280 7.42 -12.10 11.21
N PHE A 281 7.55 -12.13 9.88
CA PHE A 281 6.83 -13.10 9.05
C PHE A 281 7.68 -14.18 8.36
N SER A 282 9.00 -14.00 8.25
CA SER A 282 9.87 -14.95 7.52
C SER A 282 10.17 -16.20 8.34
N ALA A 283 10.10 -17.37 7.69
CA ALA A 283 10.50 -18.65 8.29
C ALA A 283 11.99 -18.72 8.63
N ASP A 284 12.85 -18.10 7.80
CA ASP A 284 14.30 -17.97 8.04
C ASP A 284 14.75 -16.66 7.39
N THR A 285 15.27 -15.72 8.18
CA THR A 285 15.70 -14.41 7.68
C THR A 285 16.94 -14.49 6.78
N ARG A 286 17.69 -15.60 6.84
CA ARG A 286 18.91 -15.84 6.04
C ARG A 286 18.63 -16.41 4.65
N LYS A 287 17.37 -16.75 4.33
CA LYS A 287 16.94 -17.30 3.04
C LYS A 287 15.94 -16.36 2.37
N PRO A 288 15.70 -16.45 1.05
CA PRO A 288 14.62 -15.71 0.39
C PRO A 288 13.30 -15.90 1.13
N PHE A 289 12.47 -14.85 1.18
CA PHE A 289 11.28 -14.87 2.03
C PHE A 289 10.36 -16.06 1.75
N VAL A 290 9.94 -16.69 2.84
CA VAL A 290 8.90 -17.70 2.91
C VAL A 290 8.11 -17.42 4.18
N LEU A 291 6.79 -17.32 4.07
CA LEU A 291 5.93 -17.09 5.24
C LEU A 291 6.03 -18.25 6.23
N LYS A 292 6.17 -17.94 7.54
CA LYS A 292 6.17 -18.93 8.63
C LYS A 292 4.98 -19.89 8.49
N PRO A 293 5.20 -21.23 8.52
CA PRO A 293 4.10 -22.21 8.45
C PRO A 293 3.07 -22.04 9.57
N SER A 294 3.50 -21.56 10.73
CA SER A 294 2.65 -21.33 11.90
C SER A 294 1.71 -20.13 11.78
N PHE A 295 1.95 -19.17 10.88
CA PHE A 295 1.06 -18.02 10.72
C PHE A 295 -0.25 -18.41 9.98
N PRO A 296 -1.44 -17.88 10.30
CA PRO A 296 -1.73 -16.93 11.38
C PRO A 296 -2.02 -17.59 12.75
N TYR A 297 -2.32 -18.89 12.78
CA TYR A 297 -2.83 -19.60 13.95
C TYR A 297 -1.75 -20.29 14.78
N GLY A 298 -0.58 -19.67 14.91
CA GLY A 298 0.57 -20.30 15.54
C GLY A 298 0.19 -20.77 16.93
N SER A 299 0.13 -22.09 17.12
CA SER A 299 -0.04 -22.68 18.44
C SER A 299 1.08 -22.12 19.34
N PRO A 300 0.82 -21.71 20.59
CA PRO A 300 1.90 -21.40 21.50
C PRO A 300 2.77 -22.64 21.58
N SER A 301 4.08 -22.45 21.50
CA SER A 301 5.07 -23.49 21.71
C SER A 301 4.62 -24.34 22.88
N SER A 302 4.25 -25.60 22.62
CA SER A 302 4.33 -26.61 23.65
C SER A 302 5.81 -26.69 23.99
N SER A 303 6.20 -25.99 25.04
CA SER A 303 7.44 -26.27 25.74
C SER A 303 7.48 -27.78 25.95
N HIS A 304 8.55 -28.38 25.44
CA HIS A 304 8.89 -29.79 25.54
C HIS A 304 8.22 -30.46 26.75
N LEU A 305 7.12 -31.19 26.52
CA LEU A 305 6.61 -32.16 27.49
C LEU A 305 7.67 -33.25 27.59
N SER A 306 8.61 -33.05 28.51
CA SER A 306 9.53 -34.08 28.96
C SER A 306 8.67 -35.18 29.58
N SER A 307 8.79 -36.39 29.04
CA SER A 307 8.08 -37.57 29.50
C SER A 307 8.35 -37.84 30.99
N PRO A 308 7.38 -38.34 31.79
CA PRO A 308 7.60 -38.59 33.21
C PRO A 308 8.51 -39.83 33.40
N PRO A 309 9.51 -39.81 34.29
CA PRO A 309 10.31 -40.99 34.58
C PRO A 309 9.59 -41.91 35.56
N ARG A 310 9.66 -43.21 35.26
CA ARG A 310 9.21 -44.30 36.12
C ARG A 310 10.02 -44.34 37.43
N THR A 311 9.31 -44.64 38.50
CA THR A 311 9.78 -45.00 39.84
C THR A 311 10.71 -46.23 39.81
N ASN A 312 11.85 -46.17 40.52
CA ASN A 312 12.32 -47.25 41.41
C ASN A 312 13.52 -46.81 42.29
N THR A 313 13.22 -46.69 43.59
CA THR A 313 13.90 -47.32 44.75
C THR A 313 15.41 -47.17 45.07
N PHE A 314 15.62 -46.76 46.34
CA PHE A 314 16.73 -47.02 47.29
C PHE A 314 17.99 -46.12 47.34
N LYS A 315 18.24 -45.59 48.55
CA LYS A 315 19.42 -44.88 49.13
C LYS A 315 20.08 -45.83 50.18
N PRO A 316 21.19 -45.51 50.92
CA PRO A 316 22.31 -44.53 50.84
C PRO A 316 23.69 -45.23 51.18
N PRO A 317 24.77 -44.66 51.83
CA PRO A 317 25.26 -43.27 52.07
C PRO A 317 26.79 -42.99 51.85
N MET A 318 27.14 -41.68 51.80
CA MET A 318 28.37 -40.96 52.26
C MET A 318 29.72 -41.04 51.49
N LEU A 319 30.24 -39.90 50.98
CA LEU A 319 31.24 -39.02 51.65
C LEU A 319 31.55 -37.74 50.83
N ARG A 320 31.98 -36.69 51.56
CA ARG A 320 32.23 -35.28 51.20
C ARG A 320 33.32 -35.02 50.12
N THR A 321 33.24 -33.89 49.41
CA THR A 321 34.14 -32.72 49.52
C THR A 321 33.80 -31.60 48.52
N THR A 322 34.26 -30.39 48.86
CA THR A 322 33.92 -29.02 48.44
C THR A 322 34.54 -28.54 47.12
N SER A 323 33.83 -27.69 46.36
CA SER A 323 34.44 -26.54 45.65
C SER A 323 33.40 -25.47 45.30
N LEU A 324 33.85 -24.22 45.35
CA LEU A 324 33.11 -22.96 45.28
C LEU A 324 32.81 -22.56 43.82
N ASP A 325 31.64 -21.95 43.57
CA ASP A 325 31.45 -20.92 42.53
C ASP A 325 30.16 -20.11 42.76
N PRO A 326 30.08 -18.85 42.27
CA PRO A 326 29.18 -17.82 42.79
C PRO A 326 27.85 -17.71 42.03
N ASN A 327 26.86 -17.29 42.80
CA ASN A 327 25.48 -16.99 42.43
C ASN A 327 25.38 -15.67 41.63
N ILE A 328 24.85 -15.70 40.41
CA ILE A 328 24.14 -14.57 39.80
C ILE A 328 22.83 -15.10 39.22
N ASP A 329 21.74 -14.69 39.86
CA ASP A 329 20.37 -14.98 39.51
C ASP A 329 19.98 -14.41 38.14
N SER A 330 19.21 -15.23 37.44
CA SER A 330 18.56 -14.92 36.18
C SER A 330 17.28 -14.14 36.46
N GLN A 331 17.26 -12.84 36.16
CA GLN A 331 16.03 -12.08 35.94
C GLN A 331 15.97 -11.66 34.48
N ALA A 332 15.34 -12.50 33.67
CA ALA A 332 14.87 -12.13 32.33
C ALA A 332 13.50 -12.78 32.11
N ASP A 333 12.55 -12.43 32.97
CA ASP A 333 11.12 -12.65 32.74
C ASP A 333 10.47 -11.26 32.65
N GLN A 334 10.44 -10.73 31.43
CA GLN A 334 9.51 -9.65 31.08
C GLN A 334 8.70 -10.12 29.87
N HIS A 335 7.41 -10.32 30.16
CA HIS A 335 6.30 -10.57 29.28
C HIS A 335 6.50 -10.11 27.82
N SER A 336 6.66 -11.09 26.92
CA SER A 336 6.53 -10.91 25.49
C SER A 336 5.05 -10.73 25.10
N GLN A 337 4.46 -9.57 25.43
CA GLN A 337 3.23 -9.13 24.77
C GLN A 337 3.61 -8.70 23.35
N VAL A 338 3.26 -9.52 22.37
CA VAL A 338 3.42 -9.19 20.95
C VAL A 338 2.51 -8.00 20.64
N SER A 339 3.11 -6.80 20.64
CA SER A 339 2.43 -5.57 20.27
C SER A 339 2.13 -5.61 18.78
N TYR A 340 0.87 -5.80 18.42
CA TYR A 340 0.37 -5.55 17.07
C TYR A 340 0.79 -4.14 16.63
N MET A 341 1.24 -4.04 15.38
CA MET A 341 1.84 -2.87 14.75
C MET A 341 1.19 -1.54 15.20
N LYS A 342 1.91 -0.76 16.03
CA LYS A 342 1.55 0.61 16.43
C LYS A 342 2.41 1.64 15.72
N HIS A 343 2.60 1.51 14.41
CA HIS A 343 3.25 2.54 13.61
C HIS A 343 2.44 2.79 12.33
N PRO A 344 1.79 3.96 12.18
CA PRO A 344 1.24 4.34 10.89
C PRO A 344 2.41 4.50 9.91
N ILE A 345 2.49 3.61 8.91
CA ILE A 345 3.47 3.71 7.83
C ILE A 345 2.95 4.75 6.83
N THR A 346 3.20 6.02 7.13
CA THR A 346 3.20 7.11 6.16
C THR A 346 4.66 7.53 5.91
N PRO A 347 5.22 7.35 4.70
CA PRO A 347 6.46 8.02 4.37
C PRO A 347 6.14 9.49 4.03
N ILE A 348 6.57 10.43 4.88
CA ILE A 348 6.54 11.87 4.58
C ILE A 348 7.97 12.39 4.40
N SER A 349 8.15 12.99 3.21
CA SER A 349 9.00 14.12 2.81
C SER A 349 10.49 14.16 3.17
N ALA A 350 11.32 14.16 2.12
CA ALA A 350 12.60 14.85 2.12
C ALA A 350 12.40 16.28 1.58
N ALA A 351 12.44 17.28 2.46
CA ALA A 351 12.86 18.66 2.16
C ALA A 351 13.11 19.42 3.48
N SER A 352 14.37 19.75 3.74
CA SER A 352 14.76 20.78 4.73
C SER A 352 14.38 22.17 4.23
N GLY A 353 13.95 23.05 5.15
CA GLY A 353 13.90 24.49 4.94
C GLY A 353 12.72 25.16 5.66
N ASP A 354 13.03 25.80 6.79
CA ASP A 354 12.12 26.54 7.67
C ASP A 354 11.10 27.44 6.94
N ASN A 355 9.84 27.39 7.39
CA ASN A 355 9.01 28.57 7.63
C ASN A 355 7.80 28.18 8.48
N LYS A 356 7.68 28.81 9.66
CA LYS A 356 6.54 28.69 10.58
C LYS A 356 5.25 29.07 9.84
N SER A 357 4.31 28.14 9.72
CA SER A 357 2.85 28.40 9.71
C SER A 357 2.08 27.07 9.83
N ASP A 358 0.97 27.11 10.58
CA ASP A 358 0.23 25.99 11.16
C ASP A 358 -0.18 24.87 10.18
N SER A 359 0.30 23.64 10.45
CA SER A 359 0.24 22.50 9.54
C SER A 359 -0.54 21.30 10.10
N SER A 360 -1.59 20.91 9.37
CA SER A 360 -2.22 19.58 9.17
C SER A 360 -2.25 18.51 10.30
N PRO A 361 -3.40 17.90 10.64
CA PRO A 361 -3.59 17.01 11.79
C PRO A 361 -3.13 15.54 11.57
N ALA A 362 -2.02 15.30 10.87
CA ALA A 362 -1.41 13.97 10.77
C ALA A 362 0.05 13.92 11.25
N ALA A 363 0.54 15.00 11.85
CA ALA A 363 1.93 15.14 12.30
C ALA A 363 2.10 15.72 13.72
N GLN A 364 1.04 15.77 14.55
CA GLN A 364 1.12 16.32 15.92
C GLN A 364 0.49 15.41 16.99
N SER A 365 1.07 14.23 17.21
CA SER A 365 0.80 13.45 18.43
C SER A 365 2.06 12.78 18.99
N LEU A 366 3.22 13.40 18.81
CA LEU A 366 4.47 12.94 19.40
C LEU A 366 5.29 14.15 19.85
N ILE A 367 5.16 14.53 21.12
CA ILE A 367 6.17 15.15 21.99
C ILE A 367 5.50 15.43 23.37
N MET A 368 6.22 15.07 24.45
CA MET A 368 5.93 15.23 25.90
C MET A 368 5.10 14.14 26.59
N MET A 369 5.79 13.18 27.21
CA MET A 369 5.39 12.61 28.51
C MET A 369 6.31 13.21 29.58
N PRO A 370 5.80 13.75 30.70
CA PRO A 370 6.50 13.73 31.96
C PRO A 370 6.10 12.46 32.72
N SER A 371 7.12 11.74 33.13
CA SER A 371 7.08 10.59 34.01
C SER A 371 6.42 10.90 35.37
N GLY A 372 5.65 9.93 35.86
CA GLY A 372 5.47 9.65 37.28
C GLY A 372 4.18 10.18 37.92
N GLN A 373 3.34 9.25 38.40
CA GLN A 373 2.79 9.27 39.76
C GLN A 373 2.01 7.98 40.09
N ASN A 374 2.33 7.42 41.26
CA ASN A 374 1.62 6.35 41.95
C ASN A 374 0.17 6.73 42.27
N ALA A 375 -0.79 5.80 42.12
CA ALA A 375 -2.00 5.78 42.92
C ALA A 375 -2.69 4.38 42.90
N GLN A 376 -2.59 3.70 44.05
CA GLN A 376 -3.62 2.95 44.78
C GLN A 376 -4.48 1.88 44.07
N GLY A 377 -4.38 0.66 44.60
CA GLY A 377 -5.11 -0.52 44.18
C GLY A 377 -6.60 -0.52 44.52
N GLN A 378 -7.34 -1.30 43.72
CA GLN A 378 -8.69 -1.76 44.03
C GLN A 378 -8.82 -3.24 43.67
N ALA A 379 -9.50 -3.96 44.58
CA ALA A 379 -9.64 -5.39 44.63
C ALA A 379 -10.48 -5.97 43.47
N MET A 380 -10.10 -7.17 43.04
CA MET A 380 -10.78 -7.99 42.03
C MET A 380 -12.03 -8.68 42.61
N PRO A 381 -13.20 -8.67 41.93
CA PRO A 381 -14.22 -9.69 42.15
C PRO A 381 -13.92 -10.93 41.29
N HIS A 382 -13.94 -12.10 41.94
CA HIS A 382 -13.91 -13.41 41.31
C HIS A 382 -15.18 -13.67 40.50
N GLY A 383 -15.02 -14.21 39.28
CA GLY A 383 -16.11 -14.80 38.49
C GLY A 383 -16.20 -14.26 37.07
N MET A 384 -15.29 -14.66 36.18
CA MET A 384 -15.49 -14.48 34.74
C MET A 384 -16.11 -15.76 34.16
N THR A 385 -17.36 -15.65 33.72
CA THR A 385 -17.97 -16.57 32.77
C THR A 385 -17.22 -16.49 31.44
N LEU A 386 -16.84 -17.65 30.88
CA LEU A 386 -16.34 -17.72 29.50
C LEU A 386 -17.38 -17.11 28.55
N PRO A 387 -17.02 -16.20 27.62
CA PRO A 387 -17.92 -15.85 26.53
C PRO A 387 -18.13 -17.08 25.63
N GLU A 388 -19.37 -17.53 25.48
CA GLU A 388 -19.79 -18.69 24.67
C GLU A 388 -19.73 -18.46 23.15
N THR A 389 -19.37 -17.27 22.68
CA THR A 389 -19.20 -16.97 21.27
C THR A 389 -17.71 -16.83 20.93
N PRO A 390 -17.19 -17.55 19.91
CA PRO A 390 -15.85 -17.27 19.40
C PRO A 390 -15.79 -15.79 18.98
N PRO A 391 -14.67 -15.10 19.24
CA PRO A 391 -14.56 -13.69 18.88
C PRO A 391 -14.84 -13.53 17.39
N SER A 392 -15.78 -12.65 17.04
CA SER A 392 -16.08 -12.34 15.65
C SER A 392 -14.80 -11.84 14.98
N TRP A 393 -14.45 -12.42 13.83
CA TRP A 393 -13.28 -11.99 13.09
C TRP A 393 -13.43 -10.51 12.70
N ASN A 394 -12.43 -9.70 13.04
CA ASN A 394 -12.44 -8.27 12.79
C ASN A 394 -11.06 -7.80 12.27
N PRO A 395 -10.91 -7.59 10.96
CA PRO A 395 -9.69 -7.08 10.35
C PRO A 395 -9.44 -5.58 10.50
N SER A 396 -10.33 -4.77 11.10
CA SER A 396 -10.18 -3.30 11.15
C SER A 396 -8.83 -2.85 11.73
N ARG A 397 -8.30 -3.59 12.72
CA ARG A 397 -6.98 -3.31 13.33
C ARG A 397 -5.79 -3.50 12.38
N ILE A 398 -5.96 -4.22 11.28
CA ILE A 398 -4.90 -4.43 10.28
C ILE A 398 -4.83 -3.24 9.31
N PHE A 399 -5.93 -2.50 9.17
CA PHE A 399 -5.98 -1.34 8.28
C PHE A 399 -5.62 0.00 8.95
N GLU A 400 -5.73 0.07 10.29
CA GLU A 400 -5.20 1.15 11.15
C GLU A 400 -3.66 1.16 11.14
#